data_AF-F8UGU8-F1
#
_entry.id   AF-F8UGU8-F1
#
_cell.length_a   1.000
_cell.length_b   1.000
_cell.length_c   1.000
_cell.angle_alpha   90.00
_cell.angle_beta   90.00
_cell.angle_gamma   90.00
#
_symmetry.space_group_name_H-M   'P 1'
#
loop_
_entity.id
_entity.type
_entity.pdbx_description
1 polymer ?
#
loop_
_entity_poly.entity_id
_entity_poly.type
_entity_poly.pdbx_seq_one_letter_code
_entity_poly.pdbx_strand_id
1 'polypeptide(L)'
;DEFVDLLFEELKSLGINAVTYMPSRNTAGQLAKVQKLCGQYGFFQISGEDINSPRQKFLCEALRKKEFSHLIESTWALIGHEQMATKDKSLGMFSHESSQKWLRLSDRIKEYADIGKFDVNRSDAFPGLRVRGDRKGAGNGSDPRDNSCAGCSAQASCGRVISEP
;
A
#
# COMPACT_ATOMS: atom_id res chain seq x y z
N ASP A 1 -13.33 22.05 14.09
CA ASP A 1 -13.79 21.01 15.03
C ASP A 1 -15.30 20.95 15.21
N GLU A 2 -16.00 22.08 15.22
CA GLU A 2 -17.45 22.16 15.49
C GLU A 2 -18.34 21.47 14.43
N PHE A 3 -17.87 21.38 13.18
CA PHE A 3 -18.64 20.76 12.08
C PHE A 3 -18.32 19.27 11.84
N VAL A 4 -17.40 18.67 12.61
CA VAL A 4 -16.90 17.32 12.32
C VAL A 4 -18.01 16.27 12.44
N ASP A 5 -18.94 16.44 13.37
CA ASP A 5 -20.05 15.48 13.55
C ASP A 5 -21.02 15.55 12.36
N LEU A 6 -21.43 16.76 11.96
CA LEU A 6 -22.26 17.00 10.77
C LEU A 6 -21.59 16.48 9.49
N LEU A 7 -20.26 16.67 9.35
CA LEU A 7 -19.51 16.16 8.21
C LEU A 7 -19.59 14.63 8.14
N PHE A 8 -19.43 13.93 9.25
CA PHE A 8 -19.47 12.46 9.25
C PHE A 8 -20.86 11.91 8.94
N GLU A 9 -21.92 12.58 9.42
CA GLU A 9 -23.30 12.29 9.03
C GLU A 9 -23.50 12.41 7.52
N GLU A 10 -23.01 13.49 6.92
CA GLU A 10 -23.13 13.74 5.49
C GLU A 10 -22.27 12.78 4.65
N LEU A 11 -21.05 12.47 5.07
CA LEU A 11 -20.23 11.45 4.41
C LEU A 11 -20.95 10.09 4.39
N LYS A 12 -21.68 9.77 5.47
CA LYS A 12 -22.43 8.52 5.54
C LYS A 12 -23.65 8.55 4.63
N SER A 13 -24.40 9.66 4.59
CA SER A 13 -25.57 9.82 3.71
C SER A 13 -25.19 9.68 2.23
N LEU A 14 -24.01 10.20 1.86
CA LEU A 14 -23.45 10.12 0.50
C LEU A 14 -22.86 8.74 0.14
N GLY A 15 -22.83 7.78 1.07
CA GLY A 15 -22.29 6.44 0.82
C GLY A 15 -20.76 6.38 0.69
N ILE A 16 -20.04 7.35 1.29
CA ILE A 16 -18.58 7.32 1.35
C ILE A 16 -18.14 6.14 2.23
N ASN A 17 -17.06 5.46 1.83
CA ASN A 17 -16.60 4.24 2.50
C ASN A 17 -15.44 4.47 3.47
N ALA A 18 -14.67 5.56 3.29
CA ALA A 18 -13.42 5.77 3.99
C ALA A 18 -13.16 7.23 4.34
N VAL A 19 -12.38 7.45 5.40
CA VAL A 19 -11.89 8.76 5.82
C VAL A 19 -10.37 8.70 5.96
N THR A 20 -9.71 9.71 5.39
CA THR A 20 -8.28 9.96 5.61
C THR A 20 -8.11 11.02 6.69
N TYR A 21 -7.15 10.82 7.59
CA TYR A 21 -6.79 11.83 8.58
C TYR A 21 -5.28 11.84 8.87
N MET A 22 -4.84 12.88 9.60
CA MET A 22 -3.45 13.28 9.72
C MET A 22 -2.93 13.24 11.16
N PRO A 23 -2.27 12.16 11.60
CA PRO A 23 -1.82 12.06 12.98
C PRO A 23 -0.80 13.12 13.43
N SER A 24 0.02 13.68 12.55
CA SER A 24 1.10 14.61 12.94
C SER A 24 0.62 16.03 13.28
N ARG A 25 -0.42 16.51 12.59
CA ARG A 25 -1.00 17.86 12.77
C ARG A 25 -2.20 17.88 13.69
N ASN A 26 -2.89 16.75 13.83
CA ASN A 26 -4.04 16.65 14.71
C ASN A 26 -3.60 16.48 16.16
N THR A 27 -4.32 17.14 17.07
CA THR A 27 -4.15 16.90 18.51
C THR A 27 -4.66 15.50 18.87
N ALA A 28 -4.22 14.96 20.00
CA ALA A 28 -4.71 13.67 20.47
C ALA A 28 -6.24 13.63 20.65
N GLY A 29 -6.85 14.73 21.13
CA GLY A 29 -8.30 14.85 21.27
C GLY A 29 -9.04 14.85 19.94
N GLN A 30 -8.49 15.51 18.91
CA GLN A 30 -9.03 15.48 17.55
C GLN A 30 -8.98 14.07 16.95
N LEU A 31 -7.85 13.37 17.10
CA LEU A 31 -7.69 12.00 16.61
C LEU A 31 -8.65 11.04 17.32
N ALA A 32 -8.82 11.16 18.63
CA ALA A 32 -9.77 10.36 19.38
C ALA A 32 -11.22 10.61 18.91
N LYS A 33 -11.59 11.87 18.65
CA LYS A 33 -12.92 12.23 18.10
C LYS A 33 -13.14 11.59 16.72
N VAL A 34 -12.18 11.73 15.81
CA VAL A 34 -12.25 11.17 14.45
C VAL A 34 -12.35 9.65 14.49
N GLN A 35 -11.50 8.96 15.26
CA GLN A 35 -11.53 7.50 15.38
C GLN A 35 -12.86 6.99 15.93
N LYS A 36 -13.42 7.68 16.95
CA LYS A 36 -14.72 7.35 17.50
C LYS A 36 -15.81 7.44 16.43
N LEU A 37 -15.83 8.54 15.66
CA LEU A 37 -16.81 8.74 14.59
C LEU A 37 -16.64 7.71 13.47
N CYS A 38 -15.41 7.37 13.09
CA CYS A 38 -15.15 6.29 12.13
C CYS A 38 -15.75 4.95 12.61
N GLY A 39 -15.59 4.63 13.89
CA GLY A 39 -16.20 3.44 14.49
C GLY A 39 -17.73 3.49 14.48
N GLN A 40 -18.33 4.65 14.80
CA GLN A 40 -19.78 4.82 14.83
C GLN A 40 -20.44 4.68 13.45
N TYR A 41 -19.83 5.25 12.42
CA TYR A 41 -20.39 5.26 11.06
C TYR A 41 -19.89 4.11 10.17
N GLY A 42 -18.91 3.34 10.65
CA GLY A 42 -18.33 2.20 9.95
C GLY A 42 -17.41 2.60 8.79
N PHE A 43 -16.65 3.69 8.95
CA PHE A 43 -15.71 4.15 7.94
C PHE A 43 -14.38 3.38 8.01
N PHE A 44 -13.85 3.03 6.84
CA PHE A 44 -12.47 2.60 6.69
C PHE A 44 -11.52 3.77 6.98
N GLN A 45 -10.45 3.51 7.74
CA GLN A 45 -9.57 4.57 8.25
C GLN A 45 -8.22 4.51 7.56
N ILE A 46 -7.76 5.64 7.02
CA ILE A 46 -6.49 5.72 6.31
C ILE A 46 -5.66 6.86 6.92
N SER A 47 -4.37 6.60 7.15
CA SER A 47 -3.44 7.69 7.47
C SER A 47 -3.02 8.39 6.17
N GLY A 48 -3.18 9.71 6.11
CA GLY A 48 -2.67 10.52 5.01
C GLY A 48 -1.73 11.60 5.51
N GLU A 49 -0.50 11.61 4.99
CA GLU A 49 0.58 12.63 4.98
C GLU A 49 0.26 13.89 4.13
N ASP A 50 0.35 15.15 4.58
CA ASP A 50 -0.05 16.34 3.79
C ASP A 50 1.16 17.24 3.71
N ILE A 51 1.86 17.10 2.59
CA ILE A 51 3.15 17.69 2.35
C ILE A 51 2.95 19.04 1.67
N ASN A 52 3.05 20.11 2.47
CA ASN A 52 2.85 21.47 1.98
C ASN A 52 4.18 22.19 1.70
N SER A 53 5.31 21.52 1.89
CA SER A 53 6.65 22.09 1.68
C SER A 53 7.68 21.02 1.32
N PRO A 54 8.62 21.30 0.40
CA PRO A 54 9.71 20.37 0.06
C PRO A 54 10.62 20.00 1.23
N ARG A 55 10.65 20.82 2.30
CA ARG A 55 11.45 20.56 3.51
C ARG A 55 10.67 19.78 4.59
N GLN A 56 9.37 19.55 4.40
CA GLN A 56 8.57 18.78 5.35
C GLN A 56 9.02 17.33 5.37
N LYS A 57 9.08 16.73 6.56
CA LYS A 57 9.42 15.32 6.71
C LYS A 57 8.25 14.48 6.22
N PHE A 58 8.55 13.46 5.41
CA PHE A 58 7.56 12.45 5.03
C PHE A 58 7.24 11.47 6.17
N LEU A 59 8.09 11.39 7.19
CA LEU A 59 7.93 10.45 8.29
C LEU A 59 6.93 10.98 9.33
N CYS A 60 5.77 10.34 9.43
CA CYS A 60 4.81 10.60 10.50
C CYS A 60 5.15 9.75 11.74
N GLU A 61 5.86 10.35 12.69
CA GLU A 61 6.29 9.66 13.93
C GLU A 61 5.14 9.16 14.79
N ALA A 62 3.99 9.83 14.73
CA ALA A 62 2.79 9.45 15.47
C ALA A 62 2.31 8.04 15.10
N LEU A 63 2.50 7.58 13.85
CA LEU A 63 2.13 6.22 13.42
C LEU A 63 2.89 5.11 14.14
N ARG A 64 3.99 5.42 14.84
CA ARG A 64 4.72 4.45 15.67
C ARG A 64 3.99 4.11 16.97
N LYS A 65 3.00 4.90 17.37
CA LYS A 65 2.22 4.62 18.58
C LYS A 65 1.25 3.47 18.34
N LYS A 66 1.11 2.60 19.33
CA LYS A 66 0.26 1.40 19.27
C LYS A 66 -1.20 1.72 18.92
N GLU A 67 -1.70 2.86 19.38
CA GLU A 67 -3.07 3.35 19.13
C GLU A 67 -3.37 3.66 17.65
N PHE A 68 -2.36 3.69 16.77
CA PHE A 68 -2.52 3.88 15.33
C PHE A 68 -2.08 2.66 14.51
N SER A 69 -1.83 1.51 15.16
CA SER A 69 -1.40 0.28 14.47
C SER A 69 -2.42 -0.23 13.46
N HIS A 70 -3.72 0.02 13.68
CA HIS A 70 -4.78 -0.31 12.71
C HIS A 70 -4.66 0.46 11.40
N LEU A 71 -4.02 1.64 11.40
CA LEU A 71 -3.76 2.39 10.16
C LEU A 71 -2.68 1.73 9.31
N ILE A 72 -1.72 1.04 9.93
CA ILE A 72 -0.71 0.25 9.20
C ILE A 72 -1.40 -0.95 8.52
N GLU A 73 -2.29 -1.63 9.24
CA GLU A 73 -3.09 -2.72 8.67
C GLU A 73 -3.99 -2.21 7.54
N SER A 74 -4.62 -1.05 7.72
CA SER A 74 -5.44 -0.41 6.69
C SER A 74 -4.63 -0.08 5.43
N THR A 75 -3.37 0.38 5.56
CA THR A 75 -2.49 0.56 4.40
C THR A 75 -2.27 -0.73 3.62
N TRP A 76 -2.02 -1.84 4.31
CA TRP A 76 -1.91 -3.15 3.65
C TRP A 76 -3.21 -3.57 2.98
N ALA A 77 -4.35 -3.32 3.62
CA ALA A 77 -5.65 -3.59 3.05
C ALA A 77 -5.91 -2.78 1.78
N LEU A 78 -5.45 -1.52 1.73
CA LEU A 78 -5.56 -0.69 0.54
C LEU A 78 -4.69 -1.22 -0.61
N ILE A 79 -3.48 -1.73 -0.31
CA ILE A 79 -2.62 -2.39 -1.30
C ILE A 79 -3.32 -3.64 -1.86
N GLY A 80 -3.86 -4.50 -1.00
CA GLY A 80 -4.61 -5.68 -1.44
C GLY A 80 -5.85 -5.31 -2.24
N HIS A 81 -6.55 -4.23 -1.86
CA HIS A 81 -7.70 -3.71 -2.59
C HIS A 81 -7.31 -3.34 -4.02
N GLU A 82 -6.23 -2.57 -4.18
CA GLU A 82 -5.74 -2.14 -5.49
C GLU A 82 -5.33 -3.34 -6.35
N GLN A 83 -4.63 -4.32 -5.77
CA GLN A 83 -4.22 -5.54 -6.47
C GLN A 83 -5.42 -6.33 -7.00
N MET A 84 -6.46 -6.49 -6.18
CA MET A 84 -7.65 -7.26 -6.57
C MET A 84 -8.52 -6.47 -7.55
N ALA A 85 -8.75 -5.18 -7.28
CA ALA A 85 -9.53 -4.30 -8.15
C ALA A 85 -8.89 -4.08 -9.53
N THR A 86 -7.56 -4.13 -9.62
CA THR A 86 -6.83 -4.11 -10.89
C THR A 86 -7.11 -5.35 -11.74
N LYS A 87 -7.24 -6.52 -11.11
CA LYS A 87 -7.60 -7.77 -11.81
C LYS A 87 -9.06 -7.72 -12.27
N ASP A 88 -9.95 -7.33 -11.35
CA ASP A 88 -11.37 -7.11 -11.61
C ASP A 88 -11.94 -6.22 -10.50
N LYS A 89 -12.66 -5.16 -10.86
CA LYS A 89 -13.30 -4.23 -9.93
C LYS A 89 -14.29 -4.93 -8.98
N SER A 90 -14.91 -6.02 -9.42
CA SER A 90 -15.82 -6.84 -8.58
C SER A 90 -15.08 -7.50 -7.40
N LEU A 91 -13.75 -7.60 -7.46
CA LEU A 91 -12.90 -8.17 -6.43
C LEU A 91 -12.32 -7.10 -5.49
N GLY A 92 -12.75 -5.84 -5.59
CA GLY A 92 -12.30 -4.80 -4.66
C GLY A 92 -12.95 -4.93 -3.28
N MET A 93 -12.25 -4.53 -2.22
CA MET A 93 -12.74 -4.55 -0.82
C MET A 93 -14.13 -3.95 -0.59
N PHE A 94 -14.51 -2.93 -1.36
CA PHE A 94 -15.80 -2.24 -1.26
C PHE A 94 -16.83 -2.68 -2.32
N SER A 95 -16.53 -3.71 -3.11
CA SER A 95 -17.47 -4.26 -4.08
C SER A 95 -18.68 -4.91 -3.42
N HIS A 96 -19.75 -5.09 -4.19
CA HIS A 96 -20.94 -5.79 -3.72
C HIS A 96 -20.58 -7.21 -3.27
N GLU A 97 -19.82 -7.93 -4.10
CA GLU A 97 -19.36 -9.30 -3.89
C GLU A 97 -18.56 -9.44 -2.59
N SER A 98 -17.60 -8.54 -2.36
CA SER A 98 -16.82 -8.52 -1.13
C SER A 98 -17.67 -8.20 0.10
N SER A 99 -18.63 -7.26 -0.04
CA SER A 99 -19.52 -6.88 1.06
C SER A 99 -20.49 -8.00 1.46
N GLN A 100 -20.91 -8.86 0.52
CA GLN A 100 -21.74 -10.03 0.79
C GLN A 100 -20.94 -11.16 1.43
N LYS A 101 -19.69 -11.35 0.99
CA LYS A 101 -18.81 -12.42 1.52
C LYS A 101 -18.35 -12.14 2.95
N TRP A 102 -18.03 -10.88 3.26
CA TRP A 102 -17.57 -10.46 4.59
C TRP A 102 -18.39 -9.29 5.09
N LEU A 103 -19.38 -9.59 5.92
CA LEU A 103 -20.35 -8.61 6.42
C LEU A 103 -19.70 -7.50 7.25
N ARG A 104 -18.69 -7.83 8.06
CA ARG A 104 -17.97 -6.84 8.87
C ARG A 104 -16.84 -6.22 8.07
N LEU A 105 -16.72 -4.89 8.15
CA LEU A 105 -15.61 -4.18 7.52
C LEU A 105 -14.26 -4.62 8.10
N SER A 106 -14.16 -4.90 9.41
CA SER A 106 -12.93 -5.40 10.04
C SER A 106 -12.41 -6.69 9.40
N ASP A 107 -13.32 -7.60 9.06
CA ASP A 107 -12.96 -8.90 8.49
C ASP A 107 -12.45 -8.73 7.06
N ARG A 108 -13.06 -7.80 6.31
CA ARG A 108 -12.56 -7.37 5.00
C ARG A 108 -11.18 -6.75 5.09
N ILE A 109 -10.97 -5.79 5.99
CA ILE A 109 -9.67 -5.13 6.15
C ILE A 109 -8.58 -6.18 6.39
N LYS A 110 -8.82 -7.14 7.27
CA LYS A 110 -7.85 -8.20 7.56
C LYS A 110 -7.51 -9.05 6.34
N GLU A 111 -8.52 -9.52 5.61
CA GLU A 111 -8.32 -10.33 4.40
C GLU A 111 -7.48 -9.57 3.36
N TYR A 112 -7.88 -8.34 3.05
CA TYR A 112 -7.17 -7.54 2.06
C TYR A 112 -5.77 -7.13 2.54
N ALA A 113 -5.56 -6.97 3.85
CA ALA A 113 -4.24 -6.73 4.40
C ALA A 113 -3.32 -7.94 4.20
N ASP A 114 -3.85 -9.15 4.34
CA ASP A 114 -3.08 -10.38 4.13
C ASP A 114 -2.76 -10.59 2.64
N ILE A 115 -3.69 -10.26 1.74
CA ILE A 115 -3.43 -10.21 0.28
C ILE A 115 -2.29 -9.22 -0.03
N GLY A 116 -2.39 -7.98 0.48
CA GLY A 116 -1.38 -6.94 0.24
C GLY A 116 0.02 -7.32 0.74
N LYS A 117 0.11 -8.00 1.90
CA LYS A 117 1.38 -8.50 2.44
C LYS A 117 1.92 -9.69 1.63
N PHE A 118 1.06 -10.57 1.14
CA PHE A 118 1.48 -11.78 0.43
C PHE A 118 2.22 -11.45 -0.88
N ASP A 119 1.68 -10.52 -1.66
CA ASP A 119 2.24 -10.17 -2.96
C ASP A 119 3.62 -9.49 -2.85
N VAL A 120 3.83 -8.62 -1.86
CA VAL A 120 5.15 -7.99 -1.60
C VAL A 120 6.23 -9.03 -1.24
N ASN A 121 5.83 -10.15 -0.66
CA ASN A 121 6.75 -11.23 -0.31
C ASN A 121 7.02 -12.20 -1.48
N ARG A 122 6.41 -11.98 -2.66
CA ARG A 122 6.80 -12.69 -3.87
C ARG A 122 7.94 -11.93 -4.56
N SER A 123 9.02 -12.64 -4.88
CA SER A 123 10.21 -12.09 -5.54
C SER A 123 9.97 -11.59 -6.97
N ASP A 124 8.82 -11.90 -7.57
CA ASP A 124 8.37 -11.47 -8.90
C ASP A 124 7.61 -10.13 -8.89
N ALA A 125 7.08 -9.68 -7.74
CA ALA A 125 6.29 -8.46 -7.63
C ALA A 125 7.12 -7.16 -7.78
N PHE A 126 8.43 -7.22 -7.52
CA PHE A 126 9.37 -6.11 -7.75
C PHE A 126 10.67 -6.64 -8.36
N PRO A 127 10.76 -6.77 -9.69
CA PRO A 127 11.92 -7.37 -10.38
C PRO A 127 13.28 -6.72 -10.09
N GLY A 128 13.31 -5.57 -9.41
CA GLY A 128 14.52 -4.85 -9.01
C GLY A 128 14.69 -4.59 -7.50
N LEU A 129 13.72 -4.94 -6.65
CA LEU A 129 13.81 -4.66 -5.21
C LEU A 129 14.31 -5.90 -4.48
N ARG A 130 15.62 -6.01 -4.28
CA ARG A 130 16.19 -7.07 -3.42
C ARG A 130 15.80 -6.82 -1.98
N VAL A 131 14.90 -7.65 -1.44
CA VAL A 131 14.66 -7.74 -0.01
C VAL A 131 15.99 -8.12 0.65
N ARG A 132 16.53 -7.25 1.52
CA ARG A 132 17.74 -7.57 2.29
C ARG A 132 17.43 -8.74 3.24
N GLY A 133 17.71 -9.95 2.79
CA GLY A 133 17.50 -11.18 3.57
C GLY A 133 17.90 -12.45 2.83
N ASP A 134 17.77 -12.48 1.51
CA ASP A 134 18.16 -13.65 0.70
C ASP A 134 19.67 -13.66 0.40
N ARG A 135 20.47 -13.91 1.43
CA ARG A 135 21.80 -14.51 1.23
C ARG A 135 21.70 -16.00 1.56
N LYS A 136 21.22 -16.79 0.61
CA LYS A 136 21.65 -18.18 0.49
C LYS A 136 22.91 -18.21 -0.37
N GLY A 137 23.93 -18.89 0.12
CA GLY A 137 25.32 -18.77 -0.32
C GLY A 137 25.58 -19.03 -1.81
N ALA A 138 26.46 -18.21 -2.34
CA ALA A 138 27.43 -18.50 -3.40
C ALA A 138 28.61 -17.58 -3.07
N GLY A 139 29.78 -18.08 -2.69
CA GLY A 139 30.71 -18.74 -3.60
C GLY A 139 31.60 -17.67 -4.23
N ASN A 140 32.90 -17.69 -3.90
CA ASN A 140 33.94 -16.75 -4.37
C ASN A 140 33.82 -16.37 -5.86
N GLY A 141 33.95 -15.07 -6.16
CA GLY A 141 34.11 -14.56 -7.52
C GLY A 141 34.33 -13.04 -7.53
N SER A 142 35.50 -12.63 -7.99
CA SER A 142 36.11 -11.29 -8.05
C SER A 142 35.22 -10.08 -8.42
N ASP A 143 35.48 -8.97 -7.72
CA ASP A 143 35.02 -7.59 -7.95
C ASP A 143 35.36 -7.08 -9.37
N PRO A 144 34.41 -6.67 -10.22
CA PRO A 144 34.70 -6.06 -11.51
C PRO A 144 34.92 -4.55 -11.33
N ARG A 145 35.98 -4.21 -10.59
CA ARG A 145 36.55 -2.86 -10.55
C ARG A 145 38.04 -2.93 -10.86
N ASP A 146 38.37 -3.55 -11.99
CA ASP A 146 39.67 -3.37 -12.63
C ASP A 146 39.49 -2.73 -14.00
N ASN A 147 39.91 -1.47 -14.07
CA ASN A 147 40.05 -0.66 -15.27
C ASN A 147 41.06 -1.31 -16.23
N SER A 148 40.68 -1.52 -17.50
CA SER A 148 41.60 -1.22 -18.61
C SER A 148 40.85 -0.96 -19.91
N CYS A 149 41.25 0.14 -20.53
CA CYS A 149 40.85 0.62 -21.83
C CYS A 149 41.42 -0.31 -22.92
N ALA A 150 40.60 -0.85 -23.82
CA ALA A 150 41.01 -1.25 -25.17
C ALA A 150 39.83 -1.70 -26.05
N GLY A 151 39.66 -1.06 -27.21
CA GLY A 151 39.51 -1.77 -28.47
C GLY A 151 38.12 -2.21 -28.93
N CYS A 152 37.51 -1.38 -29.78
CA CYS A 152 36.80 -1.74 -31.01
C CYS A 152 36.82 -3.23 -31.42
N SER A 153 35.66 -3.85 -31.66
CA SER A 153 35.36 -4.53 -32.94
C SER A 153 33.93 -5.09 -32.97
N ALA A 154 33.30 -4.89 -34.13
CA ALA A 154 31.97 -5.35 -34.50
C ALA A 154 31.94 -6.85 -34.82
N GLN A 155 30.76 -7.49 -34.67
CA GLN A 155 30.12 -8.45 -35.60
C GLN A 155 28.85 -9.03 -34.93
N ALA A 156 27.68 -8.86 -35.57
CA ALA A 156 26.89 -9.90 -36.25
C ALA A 156 26.14 -10.86 -35.26
N SER A 157 24.89 -11.26 -35.41
CA SER A 157 24.01 -11.32 -36.58
C SER A 157 22.52 -11.38 -36.17
N CYS A 158 21.70 -10.95 -37.11
CA CYS A 158 20.24 -11.11 -37.24
C CYS A 158 19.78 -12.58 -37.35
N GLY A 159 18.51 -12.86 -37.04
CA GLY A 159 17.77 -14.09 -37.39
C GLY A 159 16.65 -14.39 -36.39
N ARG A 160 15.50 -13.71 -36.41
CA ARG A 160 14.30 -13.84 -37.28
C ARG A 160 13.45 -15.10 -36.98
N VAL A 161 12.26 -14.81 -36.44
CA VAL A 161 11.06 -15.64 -36.32
C VAL A 161 10.55 -16.05 -37.69
N ILE A 162 10.25 -17.34 -37.91
CA ILE A 162 9.23 -17.79 -38.89
C ILE A 162 8.58 -19.09 -38.39
N SER A 163 7.25 -19.11 -38.53
CA SER A 163 6.22 -20.12 -38.25
C SER A 163 6.25 -21.37 -39.13
N GLU A 164 5.84 -22.50 -38.54
CA GLU A 164 4.99 -23.62 -39.03
C GLU A 164 5.14 -24.21 -40.46
N PRO A 165 4.87 -25.52 -40.65
CA PRO A 165 3.57 -26.17 -40.42
C PRO A 165 3.54 -27.30 -39.38
#